data_AF-A0A3D9SMJ1-F1
#
_entry.id   AF-A0A3D9SMJ1-F1
#
_cell.length_a   1.000
_cell.length_b   1.000
_cell.length_c   1.000
_cell.angle_alpha   90.00
_cell.angle_beta   90.00
_cell.angle_gamma   90.00
#
_symmetry.space_group_name_H-M   'P 1'
#
loop_
_entity.id
_entity.type
_entity.pdbx_description
1 polymer ?
#
loop_
_entity_poly.entity_id
_entity_poly.type
_entity_poly.pdbx_seq_one_letter_code
_entity_poly.pdbx_strand_id
1 'polypeptide(L)'
;MDAWRVLVRGAGREYLGEITTDHELEVIDRHLAVGSWKITVGAGGKDAELLREGAGIVLIRDGEIAFSGPTQLLERVHNADEGGIGTLTASGPCDMAWLSRLVWPQATAIPETGTTFAADAWRYGSANAETVLRTLVDQHAGPGAPVASRRVPGLVLGTNGNRGESVSASSRFGSLLETMLDVAARGKVGFQVRQRHDHNLELSVYKGEERPGARFSIGLGNLRSYQYTINPPEVTYVVVADQAEGTARRFFGFDRPDLLWPGLRIEEFLDGADLGSPPDAGKADTAAQARLNEGRGKASVTFEPIDTSAVVLGRDYWKGDQVTVEIDGQPYKEVVREIHYTRRPDEYQVIKPVVGQDEESPRIYERLARLQRRVHGLETRR
;
A
#
# COMPACT_ATOMS: atom_id res chain seq x y z
N MET A 1 -2.85 -13.30 25.94
CA MET A 1 -2.54 -13.21 24.51
C MET A 1 -1.74 -14.43 24.18
N ASP A 2 -2.21 -15.24 23.23
CA ASP A 2 -1.42 -16.38 22.77
C ASP A 2 -0.21 -15.85 22.00
N ALA A 3 0.97 -16.37 22.31
CA ALA A 3 2.20 -16.00 21.63
C ALA A 3 2.10 -16.36 20.15
N TRP A 4 2.53 -15.46 19.25
CA TRP A 4 2.60 -15.80 17.83
C TRP A 4 3.62 -16.88 17.58
N ARG A 5 3.34 -17.70 16.58
CA ARG A 5 4.19 -18.80 16.14
C ARG A 5 4.69 -18.50 14.73
N VAL A 6 5.96 -18.79 14.48
CA VAL A 6 6.56 -18.67 13.16
C VAL A 6 6.90 -20.07 12.67
N LEU A 7 6.11 -20.55 11.71
CA LEU A 7 6.41 -21.81 11.03
C LEU A 7 7.29 -21.54 9.81
N VAL A 8 8.22 -22.45 9.55
CA VAL A 8 8.95 -22.50 8.29
C VAL A 8 8.23 -23.45 7.35
N ARG A 9 8.04 -23.03 6.11
CA ARG A 9 7.46 -23.85 5.04
C ARG A 9 8.49 -24.16 3.97
N GLY A 10 8.35 -25.29 3.29
CA GLY A 10 9.17 -25.65 2.13
C GLY A 10 8.64 -25.06 0.82
N ALA A 11 9.29 -25.44 -0.28
CA ALA A 11 8.92 -24.97 -1.62
C ALA A 11 7.52 -25.44 -2.06
N GLY A 12 7.09 -26.61 -1.58
CA GLY A 12 5.73 -27.13 -1.75
C GLY A 12 4.72 -26.55 -0.75
N ARG A 13 5.16 -25.65 0.13
CA ARG A 13 4.39 -24.99 1.21
C ARG A 13 3.98 -25.92 2.35
N GLU A 14 4.50 -27.14 2.38
CA GLU A 14 4.46 -28.03 3.54
C GLU A 14 5.17 -27.39 4.73
N TYR A 15 4.68 -27.63 5.95
CA TYR A 15 5.36 -27.14 7.16
C TYR A 15 6.58 -28.00 7.45
N LEU A 16 7.76 -27.36 7.53
CA LEU A 16 9.03 -28.02 7.85
C LEU A 16 9.30 -28.06 9.36
N GLY A 17 8.84 -27.03 10.07
CA GLY A 17 9.08 -26.88 11.50
C GLY A 17 8.66 -25.50 12.01
N GLU A 18 8.94 -25.25 13.28
CA GLU A 18 8.65 -23.98 13.95
C GLU A 18 9.97 -23.36 14.45
N ILE A 19 10.10 -22.04 14.31
CA ILE A 19 11.18 -21.29 14.93
C ILE A 19 10.88 -21.18 16.42
N THR A 20 11.76 -21.75 17.24
CA THR A 20 11.57 -21.91 18.68
C THR A 20 12.72 -21.34 19.52
N THR A 21 13.89 -21.10 18.92
CA THR A 21 15.01 -20.45 19.60
C THR A 21 14.84 -18.93 19.63
N ASP A 22 15.69 -18.24 20.37
CA ASP A 22 15.73 -16.78 20.34
C ASP A 22 16.05 -16.27 18.94
N HIS A 23 15.29 -15.26 18.52
CA HIS A 23 15.34 -14.72 17.17
C HIS A 23 14.82 -13.28 17.13
N GLU A 24 15.26 -12.55 16.12
CA GLU A 24 14.63 -11.29 15.71
C GLU A 24 13.66 -11.57 14.57
N LEU A 25 12.46 -11.03 14.64
CA LEU A 25 11.45 -11.10 13.60
C LEU A 25 10.91 -9.71 13.32
N GLU A 26 10.79 -9.40 12.04
CA GLU A 26 10.03 -8.27 11.53
C GLU A 26 9.14 -8.75 10.40
N VAL A 27 7.82 -8.55 10.53
CA VAL A 27 6.85 -8.79 9.47
C VAL A 27 6.04 -7.52 9.27
N ILE A 28 6.02 -7.01 8.05
CA ILE A 28 5.23 -5.85 7.66
C ILE A 28 4.15 -6.32 6.70
N ASP A 29 2.92 -6.39 7.20
CA ASP A 29 1.72 -6.72 6.43
C ASP A 29 1.05 -5.44 5.92
N ARG A 30 0.93 -5.28 4.60
CA ARG A 30 0.52 -4.01 3.96
C ARG A 30 -0.84 -4.11 3.27
N HIS A 31 -1.60 -3.03 3.33
CA HIS A 31 -2.80 -2.80 2.56
C HIS A 31 -2.45 -2.16 1.22
N LEU A 32 -2.77 -2.85 0.12
CA LEU A 32 -2.48 -2.41 -1.26
C LEU A 32 -0.98 -2.13 -1.53
N ALA A 33 -0.11 -2.94 -0.93
CA ALA A 33 1.32 -2.98 -1.24
C ALA A 33 1.88 -4.36 -0.87
N VAL A 34 3.03 -4.73 -1.43
CA VAL A 34 3.69 -5.99 -1.11
C VAL A 34 4.25 -5.93 0.31
N GLY A 35 3.71 -6.77 1.20
CA GLY A 35 4.26 -6.99 2.53
C GLY A 35 5.65 -7.64 2.48
N SER A 36 6.39 -7.55 3.59
CA SER A 36 7.76 -8.07 3.70
C SER A 36 7.97 -8.75 5.04
N TRP A 37 8.95 -9.64 5.10
CA TRP A 37 9.38 -10.27 6.34
C TRP A 37 10.89 -10.42 6.39
N LYS A 38 11.43 -10.43 7.60
CA LYS A 38 12.82 -10.70 7.92
C LYS A 38 12.88 -11.47 9.23
N ILE A 39 13.71 -12.50 9.29
CA ILE A 39 14.02 -13.23 10.51
C ILE A 39 15.53 -13.41 10.63
N THR A 40 16.04 -13.25 11.84
CA THR A 40 17.45 -13.48 12.18
C THR A 40 17.53 -14.50 13.30
N VAL A 41 18.30 -15.57 13.10
CA VAL A 41 18.56 -16.63 14.08
C VAL A 41 20.06 -16.87 14.24
N GLY A 42 20.47 -17.55 15.31
CA GLY A 42 21.85 -18.04 15.45
C GLY A 42 22.17 -19.13 14.41
N ALA A 43 23.29 -19.00 13.70
CA ALA A 43 23.53 -19.79 12.48
C ALA A 43 23.86 -21.28 12.71
N GLY A 44 24.15 -21.68 13.95
CA GLY A 44 24.48 -23.06 14.35
C GLY A 44 23.33 -23.84 14.98
N GLY A 45 22.13 -23.25 15.08
CA GLY A 45 20.97 -23.90 15.70
C GLY A 45 20.06 -24.64 14.71
N LYS A 46 19.21 -25.53 15.23
CA LYS A 46 18.18 -26.26 14.45
C LYS A 46 17.28 -25.35 13.61
N ASP A 47 16.99 -24.14 14.09
CA ASP A 47 16.13 -23.18 13.40
C ASP A 47 16.80 -22.65 12.13
N ALA A 48 18.14 -22.55 12.12
CA ALA A 48 18.91 -22.17 10.94
C ALA A 48 18.88 -23.26 9.86
N GLU A 49 18.75 -24.54 10.22
CA GLU A 49 18.63 -25.65 9.26
C GLU A 49 17.28 -25.64 8.52
N LEU A 50 16.24 -25.05 9.14
CA LEU A 50 14.94 -24.87 8.50
C LEU A 50 14.97 -23.76 7.44
N LEU A 51 15.72 -22.68 7.70
CA LEU A 51 15.82 -21.50 6.84
C LEU A 51 16.80 -21.73 5.69
N ARG A 52 16.32 -22.40 4.64
CA ARG A 52 17.08 -22.75 3.44
C ARG A 52 16.51 -22.15 2.16
N GLU A 53 17.23 -22.29 1.05
CA GLU A 53 16.75 -21.87 -0.26
C GLU A 53 15.43 -22.57 -0.62
N GLY A 54 14.49 -21.80 -1.19
CA GLY A 54 13.15 -22.30 -1.51
C GLY A 54 12.21 -22.48 -0.31
N ALA A 55 12.68 -22.23 0.92
CA ALA A 55 11.79 -22.15 2.08
C ALA A 55 10.97 -20.84 2.09
N GLY A 56 10.17 -20.68 3.12
CA GLY A 56 9.49 -19.42 3.46
C GLY A 56 8.94 -19.48 4.87
N ILE A 57 8.14 -18.49 5.24
CA ILE A 57 7.51 -18.44 6.57
C ILE A 57 5.98 -18.45 6.50
N VAL A 58 5.38 -18.84 7.62
CA VAL A 58 3.98 -18.67 7.95
C VAL A 58 3.90 -18.15 9.39
N LEU A 59 3.42 -16.91 9.54
CA LEU A 59 3.15 -16.32 10.85
C LEU A 59 1.73 -16.68 11.27
N ILE A 60 1.59 -17.36 12.41
CA ILE A 60 0.31 -17.72 13.01
C ILE A 60 0.06 -16.83 14.23
N ARG A 61 -1.13 -16.23 14.28
CA ARG A 61 -1.62 -15.41 15.40
C ARG A 61 -3.03 -15.86 15.73
N ASP A 62 -3.29 -16.11 17.01
CA ASP A 62 -4.60 -16.54 17.52
C ASP A 62 -5.18 -17.76 16.76
N GLY A 63 -4.29 -18.71 16.41
CA GLY A 63 -4.64 -19.92 15.65
C GLY A 63 -4.75 -19.73 14.13
N GLU A 64 -4.83 -18.49 13.65
CA GLU A 64 -5.01 -18.17 12.24
C GLU A 64 -3.70 -17.76 11.56
N ILE A 65 -3.56 -18.07 10.27
CA ILE A 65 -2.43 -17.60 9.48
C ILE A 65 -2.59 -16.09 9.25
N ALA A 66 -1.76 -15.28 9.89
CA ALA A 66 -1.77 -13.83 9.72
C ALA A 66 -1.03 -13.41 8.44
N PHE A 67 0.14 -14.02 8.19
CA PHE A 67 1.04 -13.66 7.10
C PHE A 67 1.78 -14.90 6.57
N SER A 68 2.12 -14.90 5.28
CA SER A 68 2.99 -15.91 4.68
C SER A 68 3.78 -15.34 3.51
N GLY A 69 4.97 -15.88 3.26
CA GLY A 69 5.86 -15.38 2.21
C GLY A 69 7.03 -16.32 1.91
N PRO A 70 7.52 -16.37 0.67
CA PRO A 70 8.72 -17.12 0.32
C PRO A 70 9.99 -16.39 0.79
N THR A 71 11.08 -17.13 0.96
CA THR A 71 12.42 -16.57 1.12
C THR A 71 12.94 -16.12 -0.25
N GLN A 72 13.48 -14.91 -0.31
CA GLN A 72 14.19 -14.38 -1.49
C GLN A 72 15.65 -14.06 -1.20
N LEU A 73 15.99 -13.80 0.07
CA LEU A 73 17.36 -13.56 0.51
C LEU A 73 17.67 -14.49 1.68
N LEU A 74 18.86 -15.08 1.63
CA LEU A 74 19.46 -15.81 2.73
C LEU A 74 20.89 -15.29 2.90
N GLU A 75 21.19 -14.77 4.07
CA GLU A 75 22.48 -14.16 4.40
C GLU A 75 23.03 -14.82 5.65
N ARG A 76 24.26 -15.36 5.56
CA ARG A 76 24.96 -15.97 6.69
C ARG A 76 26.19 -15.13 6.99
N VAL A 77 26.28 -14.63 8.22
CA VAL A 77 27.46 -13.94 8.73
C VAL A 77 28.12 -14.83 9.76
N HIS A 78 29.42 -15.07 9.61
CA HIS A 78 30.21 -15.82 10.56
C HIS A 78 31.33 -14.92 11.10
N ASN A 79 31.35 -14.69 12.40
CA ASN A 79 32.34 -13.85 13.06
C ASN A 79 33.12 -14.65 14.11
N ALA A 80 34.44 -14.71 13.96
CA ALA A 80 35.32 -15.39 14.91
C ALA A 80 35.36 -14.68 16.27
N ASP A 81 35.12 -13.37 16.28
CA ASP A 81 35.18 -12.52 17.48
C ASP A 81 33.90 -12.59 18.33
N GLU A 82 32.82 -13.19 17.80
CA GLU A 82 31.52 -13.38 18.46
C GLU A 82 31.25 -14.86 18.81
N GLY A 83 32.27 -15.58 19.28
CA GLY A 83 32.13 -16.97 19.68
C GLY A 83 31.95 -17.97 18.52
N GLY A 84 32.10 -17.52 17.26
CA GLY A 84 32.24 -18.40 16.10
C GLY A 84 30.96 -19.10 15.61
N ILE A 85 29.77 -18.76 16.12
CA ILE A 85 28.51 -19.37 15.66
C ILE A 85 27.91 -18.57 14.49
N GLY A 86 27.98 -17.24 14.56
CA GLY A 86 27.44 -16.33 13.55
C GLY A 86 25.90 -16.24 13.53
N THR A 87 25.37 -15.50 12.57
CA THR A 87 23.94 -15.28 12.36
C THR A 87 23.49 -15.76 10.98
N LEU A 88 22.24 -16.20 10.89
CA LEU A 88 21.55 -16.47 9.64
C LEU A 88 20.33 -15.56 9.57
N THR A 89 20.29 -14.75 8.53
CA THR A 89 19.16 -13.87 8.20
C THR A 89 18.46 -14.41 6.97
N ALA A 90 17.15 -14.62 7.07
CA ALA A 90 16.28 -14.92 5.93
C ALA A 90 15.25 -13.80 5.77
N SER A 91 14.98 -13.40 4.53
CA SER A 91 13.96 -12.39 4.25
C SER A 91 13.29 -12.59 2.91
N GLY A 92 12.12 -11.97 2.75
CA GLY A 92 11.38 -11.99 1.50
C GLY A 92 10.07 -11.24 1.53
N PRO A 93 9.33 -11.22 0.42
CA PRO A 93 8.03 -10.59 0.33
C PRO A 93 6.93 -11.52 0.85
N CYS A 94 5.73 -10.99 1.02
CA CYS A 94 4.52 -11.81 1.17
C CYS A 94 4.17 -12.56 -0.12
N ASP A 95 3.27 -13.53 -0.03
CA ASP A 95 2.81 -14.35 -1.17
C ASP A 95 2.11 -13.55 -2.29
N MET A 96 1.75 -12.28 -2.06
CA MET A 96 1.26 -11.42 -3.13
C MET A 96 2.30 -11.21 -4.25
N ALA A 97 3.60 -11.37 -3.96
CA ALA A 97 4.66 -11.27 -4.94
C ALA A 97 4.57 -12.31 -6.07
N TRP A 98 3.84 -13.42 -5.89
CA TRP A 98 3.57 -14.39 -6.96
C TRP A 98 2.78 -13.80 -8.14
N LEU A 99 2.14 -12.64 -7.93
CA LEU A 99 1.35 -11.91 -8.92
C LEU A 99 2.16 -10.88 -9.71
N SER A 100 3.47 -10.74 -9.46
CA SER A 100 4.39 -9.94 -10.28
C SER A 100 4.63 -10.60 -11.64
N ARG A 101 3.61 -10.54 -12.50
CA ARG A 101 3.53 -11.17 -13.84
C ARG A 101 3.02 -10.16 -14.86
N LEU A 102 3.11 -10.47 -16.15
CA LEU A 102 2.55 -9.64 -17.21
C LEU A 102 1.09 -9.99 -17.51
N VAL A 103 0.23 -8.99 -17.72
CA VAL A 103 -1.11 -9.18 -18.28
C VAL A 103 -1.01 -9.42 -19.78
N TRP A 104 -1.43 -10.59 -20.25
CA TRP A 104 -1.39 -10.92 -21.67
C TRP A 104 -2.67 -10.46 -22.35
N PRO A 105 -2.62 -9.88 -23.57
CA PRO A 105 -3.81 -9.37 -24.23
C PRO A 105 -4.89 -10.43 -24.45
N GLN A 106 -4.45 -11.69 -24.62
CA GLN A 106 -5.31 -12.84 -24.84
C GLN A 106 -4.65 -14.11 -24.29
N ALA A 107 -5.47 -15.15 -24.15
CA ALA A 107 -5.17 -16.51 -23.74
C ALA A 107 -4.21 -17.32 -24.67
N THR A 108 -3.33 -16.66 -25.42
CA THR A 108 -2.45 -17.31 -26.40
C THR A 108 -1.04 -17.47 -25.83
N ALA A 109 -0.47 -18.68 -25.95
CA ALA A 109 0.92 -18.92 -25.56
C ALA A 109 1.89 -18.08 -26.40
N ILE A 110 2.99 -17.64 -25.77
CA ILE A 110 4.08 -16.91 -26.41
C ILE A 110 5.26 -17.88 -26.56
N PRO A 111 5.44 -18.51 -27.74
CA PRO A 111 6.59 -19.37 -27.99
C PRO A 111 7.84 -18.54 -28.30
N GLU A 112 9.00 -19.18 -28.22
CA GLU A 112 10.30 -18.56 -28.57
C GLU A 112 10.37 -18.11 -30.05
N THR A 113 9.57 -18.74 -30.92
CA THR A 113 9.44 -18.37 -32.34
C THR A 113 8.57 -17.12 -32.57
N GLY A 114 7.97 -16.56 -31.53
CA GLY A 114 7.07 -15.42 -31.61
C GLY A 114 5.61 -15.79 -31.92
N THR A 115 4.70 -14.84 -31.68
CA THR A 115 3.26 -14.98 -31.96
C THR A 115 2.62 -13.61 -32.18
N THR A 116 1.40 -13.59 -32.70
CA THR A 116 0.54 -12.41 -32.79
C THR A 116 -0.69 -12.55 -31.90
N PHE A 117 -1.27 -11.42 -31.52
CA PHE A 117 -2.51 -11.38 -30.73
C PHE A 117 -3.62 -10.77 -31.56
N ALA A 118 -4.81 -11.38 -31.49
CA ALA A 118 -6.00 -10.83 -32.15
C ALA A 118 -6.57 -9.61 -31.38
N ALA A 119 -6.25 -9.48 -30.09
CA ALA A 119 -6.64 -8.37 -29.24
C ALA A 119 -5.51 -7.36 -29.01
N ASP A 120 -5.87 -6.06 -28.95
CA ASP A 120 -4.98 -4.94 -28.62
C ASP A 120 -4.65 -4.88 -27.13
N ALA A 121 -5.52 -5.36 -26.24
CA ALA A 121 -5.29 -5.41 -24.81
C ALA A 121 -6.20 -6.46 -24.18
N TRP A 122 -5.85 -6.88 -22.98
CA TRP A 122 -6.81 -7.56 -22.13
C TRP A 122 -7.77 -6.51 -21.58
N ARG A 123 -9.07 -6.78 -21.65
CA ARG A 123 -10.12 -5.87 -21.21
C ARG A 123 -11.19 -6.63 -20.44
N TYR A 124 -11.67 -6.04 -19.36
CA TYR A 124 -12.83 -6.52 -18.62
C TYR A 124 -13.81 -5.37 -18.40
N GLY A 125 -15.08 -5.64 -18.71
CA GLY A 125 -16.16 -4.68 -18.56
C GLY A 125 -16.39 -4.26 -17.11
N SER A 126 -17.27 -3.27 -16.91
CA SER A 126 -17.58 -2.80 -15.56
C SER A 126 -18.28 -3.89 -14.74
N ALA A 127 -17.70 -4.24 -13.59
CA ALA A 127 -18.28 -5.12 -12.58
C ALA A 127 -17.76 -4.73 -11.20
N ASN A 128 -18.26 -5.37 -10.13
CA ASN A 128 -17.68 -5.14 -8.80
C ASN A 128 -16.17 -5.48 -8.79
N ALA A 129 -15.40 -4.70 -8.05
CA ALA A 129 -13.94 -4.80 -8.03
C ALA A 129 -13.43 -6.21 -7.69
N GLU A 130 -14.08 -6.91 -6.76
CA GLU A 130 -13.72 -8.29 -6.44
C GLU A 130 -13.81 -9.22 -7.67
N THR A 131 -14.87 -9.12 -8.46
CA THR A 131 -15.06 -9.94 -9.67
C THR A 131 -14.00 -9.63 -10.72
N VAL A 132 -13.66 -8.34 -10.92
CA VAL A 132 -12.60 -7.94 -11.85
C VAL A 132 -11.24 -8.48 -11.39
N LEU A 133 -10.88 -8.28 -10.12
CA LEU A 133 -9.61 -8.76 -9.55
C LEU A 133 -9.46 -10.27 -9.66
N ARG A 134 -10.52 -11.01 -9.29
CA ARG A 134 -10.53 -12.47 -9.37
C ARG A 134 -10.37 -12.96 -10.79
N THR A 135 -11.10 -12.38 -11.74
CA THR A 135 -11.01 -12.77 -13.16
C THR A 135 -9.62 -12.48 -13.72
N LEU A 136 -9.06 -11.31 -13.37
CA LEU A 136 -7.73 -10.91 -13.80
C LEU A 136 -6.67 -11.90 -13.29
N VAL A 137 -6.71 -12.29 -12.01
CA VAL A 137 -5.81 -13.31 -11.45
C VAL A 137 -6.06 -14.67 -12.08
N ASP A 138 -7.31 -15.12 -12.17
CA ASP A 138 -7.65 -16.45 -12.67
C ASP A 138 -7.05 -16.71 -14.04
N GLN A 139 -7.20 -15.75 -14.95
CA GLN A 139 -6.76 -15.87 -16.34
C GLN A 139 -5.24 -15.73 -16.52
N HIS A 140 -4.53 -15.12 -15.56
CA HIS A 140 -3.11 -14.77 -15.72
C HIS A 140 -2.16 -15.52 -14.80
N ALA A 141 -2.65 -16.01 -13.66
CA ALA A 141 -1.87 -16.64 -12.61
C ALA A 141 -2.61 -17.78 -11.89
N GLY A 142 -3.95 -17.76 -11.90
CA GLY A 142 -4.78 -18.75 -11.24
C GLY A 142 -5.03 -20.03 -12.05
N PRO A 143 -5.92 -20.90 -11.56
CA PRO A 143 -6.19 -22.21 -12.17
C PRO A 143 -6.83 -22.08 -13.57
N GLY A 144 -7.59 -21.02 -13.82
CA GLY A 144 -8.18 -20.71 -15.12
C GLY A 144 -7.17 -20.22 -16.17
N ALA A 145 -5.89 -20.04 -15.82
CA ALA A 145 -4.90 -19.57 -16.78
C ALA A 145 -4.74 -20.62 -17.89
N PRO A 146 -4.89 -20.23 -19.17
CA PRO A 146 -4.97 -21.15 -20.31
C PRO A 146 -3.62 -21.80 -20.61
N VAL A 147 -2.52 -21.09 -20.32
CA VAL A 147 -1.16 -21.59 -20.47
C VAL A 147 -0.68 -22.14 -19.13
N ALA A 148 -0.41 -23.45 -19.07
CA ALA A 148 -0.11 -24.14 -17.82
C ALA A 148 1.09 -23.54 -17.05
N SER A 149 2.15 -23.10 -17.76
CA SER A 149 3.32 -22.46 -17.14
C SER A 149 3.01 -21.10 -16.49
N ARG A 150 1.86 -20.50 -16.80
CA ARG A 150 1.42 -19.27 -16.14
C ARG A 150 0.74 -19.51 -14.79
N ARG A 151 0.29 -20.72 -14.51
CA ARG A 151 -0.40 -21.06 -13.27
C ARG A 151 0.59 -21.03 -12.12
N VAL A 152 0.28 -20.27 -11.07
CA VAL A 152 0.96 -20.36 -9.78
C VAL A 152 0.50 -21.68 -9.14
N PRO A 153 1.41 -22.63 -8.87
CA PRO A 153 1.02 -23.91 -8.27
C PRO A 153 0.25 -23.71 -6.97
N GLY A 154 -0.85 -24.45 -6.77
CA GLY A 154 -1.68 -24.35 -5.56
C GLY A 154 -2.33 -22.98 -5.30
N LEU A 155 -2.34 -22.04 -6.25
CA LEU A 155 -3.12 -20.82 -6.13
C LEU A 155 -4.60 -21.13 -6.40
N VAL A 156 -5.43 -20.83 -5.43
CA VAL A 156 -6.89 -20.90 -5.50
C VAL A 156 -7.48 -19.51 -5.32
N LEU A 157 -8.71 -19.32 -5.78
CA LEU A 157 -9.47 -18.11 -5.55
C LEU A 157 -10.44 -18.37 -4.40
N GLY A 158 -10.52 -17.48 -3.42
CA GLY A 158 -11.47 -17.60 -2.31
C GLY A 158 -12.93 -17.54 -2.78
N THR A 159 -13.91 -17.41 -1.89
CA THR A 159 -15.30 -17.22 -2.33
C THR A 159 -15.53 -15.79 -2.84
N ASN A 160 -16.25 -15.62 -3.96
CA ASN A 160 -16.63 -14.29 -4.45
C ASN A 160 -17.73 -13.70 -3.55
N GLY A 161 -17.40 -12.67 -2.79
CA GLY A 161 -18.35 -11.94 -1.94
C GLY A 161 -18.99 -10.72 -2.60
N ASN A 162 -18.73 -10.47 -3.88
CA ASN A 162 -19.23 -9.31 -4.63
C ASN A 162 -18.84 -7.95 -4.01
N ARG A 163 -17.62 -7.85 -3.45
CA ARG A 163 -17.16 -6.64 -2.75
C ARG A 163 -16.66 -5.57 -3.73
N GLY A 164 -16.79 -4.32 -3.28
CA GLY A 164 -16.23 -3.14 -3.94
C GLY A 164 -17.16 -2.45 -4.91
N GLU A 165 -16.75 -1.24 -5.30
CA GLU A 165 -17.41 -0.41 -6.29
C GLU A 165 -17.30 -1.02 -7.70
N SER A 166 -18.13 -0.56 -8.63
CA SER A 166 -18.05 -0.98 -10.03
C SER A 166 -16.83 -0.37 -10.72
N VAL A 167 -15.98 -1.20 -11.30
CA VAL A 167 -14.75 -0.80 -11.97
C VAL A 167 -14.53 -1.64 -13.22
N SER A 168 -13.83 -1.07 -14.20
CA SER A 168 -13.34 -1.77 -15.38
C SER A 168 -11.80 -1.82 -15.36
N ALA A 169 -11.23 -2.74 -16.12
CA ALA A 169 -9.79 -2.89 -16.23
C ALA A 169 -9.34 -3.13 -17.68
N SER A 170 -8.18 -2.58 -18.03
CA SER A 170 -7.54 -2.77 -19.33
C SER A 170 -6.03 -2.76 -19.14
N SER A 171 -5.32 -3.73 -19.73
CA SER A 171 -3.86 -3.78 -19.65
C SER A 171 -3.28 -4.57 -20.83
N ARG A 172 -2.13 -4.12 -21.34
CA ARG A 172 -1.39 -4.79 -22.43
C ARG A 172 0.07 -4.92 -22.01
N PHE A 173 0.47 -6.13 -21.60
CA PHE A 173 1.80 -6.40 -21.05
C PHE A 173 2.19 -5.48 -19.88
N GLY A 174 1.20 -4.90 -19.19
CA GLY A 174 1.42 -4.24 -17.92
C GLY A 174 1.64 -5.26 -16.81
N SER A 175 2.14 -4.79 -15.67
CA SER A 175 2.21 -5.60 -14.46
C SER A 175 0.80 -5.98 -13.99
N LEU A 176 0.58 -7.27 -13.77
CA LEU A 176 -0.63 -7.83 -13.20
C LEU A 176 -0.86 -7.25 -11.80
N LEU A 177 0.18 -7.23 -10.96
CA LEU A 177 0.08 -6.69 -9.62
C LEU A 177 -0.29 -5.20 -9.62
N GLU A 178 0.38 -4.37 -10.43
CA GLU A 178 0.06 -2.94 -10.51
C GLU A 178 -1.37 -2.70 -11.03
N THR A 179 -1.78 -3.48 -12.03
CA THR A 179 -3.16 -3.42 -12.54
C THR A 179 -4.17 -3.79 -11.45
N MET A 180 -3.86 -4.79 -10.62
CA MET A 180 -4.71 -5.16 -9.48
C MET A 180 -4.73 -4.10 -8.39
N LEU A 181 -3.60 -3.47 -8.07
CA LEU A 181 -3.52 -2.40 -7.08
C LEU A 181 -4.40 -1.21 -7.50
N ASP A 182 -4.32 -0.79 -8.76
CA ASP A 182 -5.18 0.25 -9.33
C ASP A 182 -6.68 -0.12 -9.27
N VAL A 183 -7.05 -1.33 -9.72
CA VAL A 183 -8.44 -1.81 -9.68
C VAL A 183 -8.96 -1.85 -8.25
N ALA A 184 -8.16 -2.33 -7.30
CA ALA A 184 -8.55 -2.42 -5.90
C ALA A 184 -8.71 -1.03 -5.25
N ALA A 185 -7.80 -0.09 -5.55
CA ALA A 185 -7.88 1.28 -5.08
C ALA A 185 -9.13 2.01 -5.60
N ARG A 186 -9.40 1.95 -6.92
CA ARG A 186 -10.61 2.51 -7.52
C ARG A 186 -11.88 1.81 -7.01
N GLY A 187 -11.77 0.51 -6.75
CA GLY A 187 -12.83 -0.35 -6.22
C GLY A 187 -13.11 -0.22 -4.73
N LYS A 188 -12.28 0.53 -3.99
CA LYS A 188 -12.31 0.64 -2.51
C LYS A 188 -12.29 -0.72 -1.80
N VAL A 189 -11.44 -1.63 -2.27
CA VAL A 189 -11.21 -2.95 -1.69
C VAL A 189 -9.73 -3.18 -1.46
N GLY A 190 -9.39 -4.13 -0.60
CA GLY A 190 -8.06 -4.71 -0.49
C GLY A 190 -8.07 -6.16 -0.98
N PHE A 191 -6.89 -6.68 -1.28
CA PHE A 191 -6.72 -8.10 -1.55
C PHE A 191 -5.43 -8.59 -0.92
N GLN A 192 -5.32 -9.91 -0.78
CA GLN A 192 -4.11 -10.58 -0.31
C GLN A 192 -4.02 -11.96 -0.95
N VAL A 193 -2.79 -12.44 -1.12
CA VAL A 193 -2.50 -13.84 -1.37
C VAL A 193 -1.85 -14.39 -0.11
N ARG A 194 -2.42 -15.44 0.46
CA ARG A 194 -1.93 -16.02 1.72
C ARG A 194 -2.06 -17.53 1.70
N GLN A 195 -1.12 -18.19 2.34
CA GLN A 195 -1.22 -19.63 2.57
C GLN A 195 -2.38 -19.95 3.50
N ARG A 196 -3.09 -21.02 3.19
CA ARG A 196 -4.10 -21.65 4.05
C ARG A 196 -3.53 -22.90 4.72
N HIS A 197 -4.25 -23.40 5.72
CA HIS A 197 -3.84 -24.63 6.44
C HIS A 197 -3.80 -25.88 5.56
N ASP A 198 -4.48 -25.88 4.40
CA ASP A 198 -4.39 -26.94 3.37
C ASP A 198 -3.17 -26.78 2.44
N HIS A 199 -2.23 -25.89 2.77
CA HIS A 199 -1.02 -25.55 2.00
C HIS A 199 -1.25 -24.84 0.66
N ASN A 200 -2.49 -24.62 0.24
CA ASN A 200 -2.78 -23.80 -0.93
C ASN A 200 -2.54 -22.32 -0.64
N LEU A 201 -2.22 -21.55 -1.68
CA LEU A 201 -2.31 -20.09 -1.64
C LEU A 201 -3.72 -19.69 -2.02
N GLU A 202 -4.33 -18.79 -1.28
CA GLU A 202 -5.63 -18.23 -1.61
C GLU A 202 -5.51 -16.76 -1.93
N LEU A 203 -6.01 -16.35 -3.10
CA LEU A 203 -6.39 -14.97 -3.34
C LEU A 203 -7.72 -14.69 -2.61
N SER A 204 -7.68 -13.78 -1.64
CA SER A 204 -8.87 -13.28 -0.95
C SER A 204 -9.00 -11.77 -1.14
N VAL A 205 -10.24 -11.30 -1.32
CA VAL A 205 -10.58 -9.89 -1.43
C VAL A 205 -11.36 -9.49 -0.19
N TYR A 206 -10.98 -8.38 0.42
CA TYR A 206 -11.60 -7.83 1.62
C TYR A 206 -12.01 -6.38 1.38
N LYS A 207 -12.95 -5.90 2.17
CA LYS A 207 -13.37 -4.50 2.16
C LYS A 207 -13.10 -3.93 3.55
N GLY A 208 -12.35 -2.85 3.61
CA GLY A 208 -12.16 -2.12 4.86
C GLY A 208 -13.46 -1.52 5.34
N GLU A 209 -13.65 -1.50 6.66
CA GLU A 209 -14.83 -0.93 7.31
C GLU A 209 -14.47 0.35 8.08
N GLU A 210 -15.46 1.21 8.32
CA GLU A 210 -15.29 2.26 9.32
C GLU A 210 -15.33 1.64 10.73
N ARG A 211 -14.28 1.87 11.51
CA ARG A 211 -14.11 1.40 12.89
C ARG A 211 -14.06 2.60 13.84
N PRO A 212 -15.19 3.29 14.10
CA PRO A 212 -15.20 4.46 14.98
C PRO A 212 -14.81 4.14 16.43
N GLY A 213 -14.99 2.87 16.86
CA GLY A 213 -14.54 2.40 18.18
C GLY A 213 -13.01 2.20 18.29
N ALA A 214 -12.31 2.02 17.17
CA ALA A 214 -10.86 1.97 17.14
C ALA A 214 -10.32 3.42 17.08
N ARG A 215 -10.11 4.01 18.25
CA ARG A 215 -9.59 5.36 18.42
C ARG A 215 -8.20 5.35 19.04
N PHE A 216 -7.26 6.03 18.39
CA PHE A 216 -5.89 6.21 18.86
C PHE A 216 -5.64 7.68 19.22
N SER A 217 -5.24 7.94 20.46
CA SER A 217 -4.89 9.29 20.91
C SER A 217 -3.89 9.28 22.05
N ILE A 218 -3.15 10.38 22.20
CA ILE A 218 -2.22 10.56 23.32
C ILE A 218 -2.99 10.48 24.65
N GLY A 219 -4.17 11.10 24.73
CA GLY A 219 -5.02 11.10 25.93
C GLY A 219 -5.57 9.73 26.32
N LEU A 220 -5.72 8.81 25.35
CA LEU A 220 -6.10 7.41 25.61
C LEU A 220 -4.89 6.50 25.91
N GLY A 221 -3.67 7.02 25.81
CA GLY A 221 -2.44 6.26 26.07
C GLY A 221 -2.13 5.17 25.04
N ASN A 222 -2.82 5.15 23.89
CA ASN A 222 -2.63 4.15 22.82
C ASN A 222 -2.12 4.76 21.51
N LEU A 223 -1.67 6.01 21.54
CA LEU A 223 -0.86 6.67 20.51
C LEU A 223 0.43 7.11 21.18
N ARG A 224 1.59 6.68 20.66
CA ARG A 224 2.89 7.09 21.21
C ARG A 224 3.24 8.50 20.77
N SER A 225 3.11 8.77 19.48
CA SER A 225 3.46 10.03 18.86
C SER A 225 2.66 10.23 17.57
N TYR A 226 2.58 11.48 17.14
CA TYR A 226 2.25 11.84 15.76
C TYR A 226 3.18 12.96 15.31
N GLN A 227 3.47 12.99 14.02
CA GLN A 227 4.23 14.05 13.38
C GLN A 227 3.50 14.47 12.12
N TYR A 228 3.42 15.77 11.85
CA TYR A 228 2.93 16.26 10.57
C TYR A 228 3.86 17.33 10.02
N THR A 229 3.97 17.36 8.69
CA THR A 229 4.68 18.41 7.94
C THR A 229 3.67 19.08 7.03
N ILE A 230 3.73 20.42 6.94
CA ILE A 230 2.87 21.20 6.06
C ILE A 230 3.76 22.06 5.17
N ASN A 231 3.68 21.82 3.86
CA ASN A 231 4.42 22.57 2.84
C ASN A 231 3.47 23.53 2.11
N PRO A 232 3.88 24.79 1.91
CA PRO A 232 3.11 25.73 1.12
C PRO A 232 2.95 25.31 -0.33
N PRO A 233 1.92 25.84 -1.03
CA PRO A 233 1.87 25.71 -2.47
C PRO A 233 3.15 26.28 -3.10
N GLU A 234 3.62 25.60 -4.14
CA GLU A 234 4.73 26.03 -5.00
C GLU A 234 4.29 27.13 -5.98
N VAL A 235 2.98 27.25 -6.24
CA VAL A 235 2.39 28.27 -7.12
C VAL A 235 1.01 28.65 -6.62
N THR A 236 0.72 29.95 -6.53
CA THR A 236 -0.61 30.47 -6.17
C THR A 236 -1.19 31.38 -7.25
N TYR A 237 -0.39 31.79 -8.22
CA TYR A 237 -0.84 32.58 -9.36
C TYR A 237 -0.17 32.11 -10.65
N VAL A 238 -0.94 31.80 -11.68
CA VAL A 238 -0.42 31.39 -12.99
C VAL A 238 -0.78 32.44 -14.03
N VAL A 239 0.22 32.90 -14.78
CA VAL A 239 0.05 33.72 -15.97
C VAL A 239 0.24 32.85 -17.19
N VAL A 240 -0.80 32.68 -17.99
CA VAL A 240 -0.74 31.94 -19.25
C VAL A 240 -0.72 32.94 -20.39
N ALA A 241 0.28 32.86 -21.27
CA ALA A 241 0.33 33.67 -22.48
C ALA A 241 -0.11 32.89 -23.71
N ASP A 242 -0.70 33.56 -24.70
CA ASP A 242 -0.97 32.95 -26.00
C ASP A 242 0.27 32.93 -26.92
N GLN A 243 0.07 32.35 -28.12
CA GLN A 243 1.11 32.20 -29.15
C GLN A 243 1.47 33.51 -29.88
N ALA A 244 0.73 34.62 -29.67
CA ALA A 244 1.03 35.86 -30.36
C ALA A 244 2.31 36.51 -29.77
N GLU A 245 2.92 37.43 -30.51
CA GLU A 245 4.20 38.04 -30.13
C GLU A 245 4.06 39.53 -29.77
N GLY A 246 5.01 40.02 -29.00
CA GLY A 246 5.12 41.44 -28.64
C GLY A 246 3.82 42.00 -28.04
N THR A 247 3.35 43.13 -28.57
CA THR A 247 2.15 43.81 -28.09
C THR A 247 0.84 43.15 -28.52
N ALA A 248 0.88 42.18 -29.44
CA ALA A 248 -0.29 41.40 -29.83
C ALA A 248 -0.52 40.19 -28.90
N ARG A 249 0.50 39.82 -28.09
CA ARG A 249 0.44 38.72 -27.12
C ARG A 249 -0.59 38.98 -26.04
N ARG A 250 -1.47 38.01 -25.80
CA ARG A 250 -2.47 38.08 -24.73
C ARG A 250 -2.03 37.26 -23.54
N PHE A 251 -2.43 37.71 -22.35
CA PHE A 251 -2.09 37.07 -21.09
C PHE A 251 -3.35 36.87 -20.27
N PHE A 252 -3.45 35.70 -19.63
CA PHE A 252 -4.54 35.29 -18.76
C PHE A 252 -3.96 35.02 -17.37
N GLY A 253 -4.54 35.63 -16.33
CA GLY A 253 -4.11 35.46 -14.95
C GLY A 253 -5.10 34.61 -14.16
N PHE A 254 -4.59 33.61 -13.44
CA PHE A 254 -5.39 32.70 -12.63
C PHE A 254 -4.85 32.66 -11.21
N ASP A 255 -5.67 33.10 -10.25
CA ASP A 255 -5.31 33.18 -8.84
C ASP A 255 -5.95 32.05 -8.03
N ARG A 256 -5.18 31.47 -7.11
CA ARG A 256 -5.64 30.47 -6.14
C ARG A 256 -5.03 30.79 -4.77
N PRO A 257 -5.71 31.65 -3.98
CA PRO A 257 -5.30 31.93 -2.61
C PRO A 257 -5.28 30.66 -1.76
N ASP A 258 -4.28 30.56 -0.89
CA ASP A 258 -4.14 29.43 0.01
C ASP A 258 -4.86 29.64 1.35
N LEU A 259 -5.35 28.56 1.95
CA LEU A 259 -6.12 28.59 3.19
C LEU A 259 -5.30 28.84 4.46
N LEU A 260 -4.06 28.36 4.51
CA LEU A 260 -3.13 28.55 5.64
C LEU A 260 -2.22 29.75 5.43
N TRP A 261 -1.91 30.08 4.18
CA TRP A 261 -1.09 31.22 3.81
C TRP A 261 -1.86 32.20 2.90
N PRO A 262 -2.90 32.88 3.42
CA PRO A 262 -3.78 33.73 2.60
C PRO A 262 -3.08 34.93 1.94
N GLY A 263 -1.88 35.31 2.41
CA GLY A 263 -1.05 36.36 1.81
C GLY A 263 0.05 35.87 0.87
N LEU A 264 0.18 34.55 0.66
CA LEU A 264 1.27 33.98 -0.14
C LEU A 264 0.96 34.10 -1.64
N ARG A 265 1.78 34.90 -2.33
CA ARG A 265 1.72 35.07 -3.78
C ARG A 265 2.98 34.54 -4.45
N ILE A 266 2.85 33.45 -5.20
CA ILE A 266 3.93 32.83 -5.98
C ILE A 266 3.45 32.75 -7.42
N GLU A 267 4.10 33.52 -8.29
CA GLU A 267 3.72 33.68 -9.69
C GLU A 267 4.53 32.75 -10.59
N GLU A 268 3.85 32.08 -11.52
CA GLU A 268 4.49 31.27 -12.55
C GLU A 268 3.97 31.63 -13.94
N PHE A 269 4.85 31.57 -14.93
CA PHE A 269 4.53 31.86 -16.31
C PHE A 269 4.44 30.56 -17.12
N LEU A 270 3.32 30.36 -17.81
CA LEU A 270 3.13 29.28 -18.77
C LEU A 270 3.03 29.85 -20.19
N ASP A 271 3.91 29.38 -21.06
CA ASP A 271 3.83 29.71 -22.47
C ASP A 271 2.81 28.78 -23.17
N GLY A 272 1.66 29.34 -23.54
CA GLY A 272 0.53 28.63 -24.11
C GLY A 272 0.69 28.33 -25.59
N ALA A 273 1.77 27.62 -25.95
CA ALA A 273 2.06 27.20 -27.31
C ALA A 273 0.99 26.27 -27.92
N ASP A 274 0.04 25.74 -27.14
CA ASP A 274 -1.04 24.84 -27.59
C ASP A 274 -2.46 25.44 -27.47
N LEU A 275 -2.58 26.74 -27.17
CA LEU A 275 -3.88 27.40 -26.97
C LEU A 275 -4.71 27.57 -28.25
N GLY A 276 -4.10 27.39 -29.43
CA GLY A 276 -4.74 27.55 -30.74
C GLY A 276 -4.90 29.02 -31.15
N SER A 277 -5.47 29.23 -32.35
CA SER A 277 -5.75 30.56 -32.90
C SER A 277 -7.18 30.63 -33.48
N PRO A 278 -8.06 31.52 -32.99
CA PRO A 278 -7.85 32.42 -31.86
C PRO A 278 -7.65 31.64 -30.54
N PRO A 279 -6.94 32.22 -29.56
CA PRO A 279 -6.67 31.56 -28.29
C PRO A 279 -7.97 31.27 -27.52
N ASP A 280 -8.08 30.05 -27.02
CA ASP A 280 -9.21 29.59 -26.22
C ASP A 280 -8.95 29.82 -24.72
N ALA A 281 -9.70 30.73 -24.10
CA ALA A 281 -9.59 31.02 -22.67
C ALA A 281 -9.87 29.78 -21.79
N GLY A 282 -10.69 28.83 -22.26
CA GLY A 282 -10.95 27.57 -21.57
C GLY A 282 -9.74 26.64 -21.56
N LYS A 283 -8.92 26.66 -22.61
CA LYS A 283 -7.64 25.93 -22.63
C LYS A 283 -6.62 26.58 -21.71
N ALA A 284 -6.58 27.92 -21.65
CA ALA A 284 -5.72 28.65 -20.72
C ALA A 284 -6.08 28.34 -19.26
N ASP A 285 -7.37 28.33 -18.91
CA ASP A 285 -7.83 27.90 -17.59
C ASP A 285 -7.45 26.45 -17.31
N THR A 286 -7.70 25.52 -18.24
CA THR A 286 -7.34 24.10 -18.06
C THR A 286 -5.85 23.91 -17.76
N ALA A 287 -4.98 24.60 -18.52
CA ALA A 287 -3.53 24.55 -18.30
C ALA A 287 -3.13 25.17 -16.94
N ALA A 288 -3.70 26.32 -16.59
CA ALA A 288 -3.46 26.95 -15.30
C ALA A 288 -3.95 26.09 -14.12
N GLN A 289 -5.13 25.49 -14.21
CA GLN A 289 -5.66 24.60 -13.18
C GLN A 289 -4.81 23.34 -13.03
N ALA A 290 -4.29 22.78 -14.13
CA ALA A 290 -3.36 21.66 -14.08
C ALA A 290 -2.12 22.04 -13.25
N ARG A 291 -1.47 23.16 -13.59
CA ARG A 291 -0.27 23.61 -12.88
C ARG A 291 -0.55 23.97 -11.41
N LEU A 292 -1.63 24.70 -11.13
CA LEU A 292 -2.07 25.02 -9.77
C LEU A 292 -2.42 23.76 -8.96
N ASN A 293 -2.88 22.68 -9.60
CA ASN A 293 -3.15 21.39 -8.94
C ASN A 293 -1.88 20.60 -8.67
N GLU A 294 -0.86 20.71 -9.52
CA GLU A 294 0.45 20.09 -9.32
C GLU A 294 1.23 20.76 -8.18
N GLY A 295 1.23 22.10 -8.15
CA GLY A 295 1.96 22.89 -7.16
C GLY A 295 1.12 23.36 -5.96
N ARG A 296 -0.03 22.74 -5.69
CA ARG A 296 -0.81 23.06 -4.47
C ARG A 296 -0.08 22.60 -3.21
N GLY A 297 -0.42 23.21 -2.08
CA GLY A 297 0.15 22.85 -0.77
C GLY A 297 0.00 21.37 -0.47
N LYS A 298 1.02 20.81 0.19
CA LYS A 298 1.11 19.39 0.50
C LYS A 298 1.36 19.21 1.99
N ALA A 299 0.91 18.10 2.55
CA ALA A 299 1.22 17.75 3.92
C ALA A 299 1.34 16.24 4.08
N SER A 300 2.15 15.81 5.03
CA SER A 300 2.25 14.43 5.47
C SER A 300 1.87 14.34 6.94
N VAL A 301 1.36 13.18 7.36
CA VAL A 301 1.13 12.88 8.77
C VAL A 301 1.46 11.43 9.05
N THR A 302 2.32 11.23 10.05
CA THR A 302 2.76 9.93 10.53
C THR A 302 2.21 9.74 11.93
N PHE A 303 1.69 8.54 12.21
CA PHE A 303 1.23 8.15 13.53
C PHE A 303 2.00 6.93 14.01
N GLU A 304 2.28 6.87 15.32
CA GLU A 304 2.79 5.66 15.97
C GLU A 304 1.76 5.11 16.98
N PRO A 305 0.65 4.51 16.53
CA PRO A 305 -0.29 3.86 17.43
C PRO A 305 0.30 2.58 18.05
N ILE A 306 -0.23 2.22 19.21
CA ILE A 306 0.13 1.02 19.95
C ILE A 306 -1.11 0.13 20.06
N ASP A 307 -0.98 -1.15 19.71
CA ASP A 307 -2.01 -2.14 19.99
C ASP A 307 -2.11 -2.36 21.51
N THR A 308 -3.31 -2.25 22.07
CA THR A 308 -3.55 -2.34 23.52
C THR A 308 -4.75 -3.22 23.79
N SER A 309 -4.95 -3.67 25.02
CA SER A 309 -6.16 -4.44 25.38
C SER A 309 -7.48 -3.69 25.13
N ALA A 310 -7.43 -2.35 25.11
CA ALA A 310 -8.57 -1.49 24.81
C ALA A 310 -8.90 -1.41 23.31
N VAL A 311 -7.88 -1.44 22.45
CA VAL A 311 -8.01 -1.43 20.98
C VAL A 311 -7.08 -2.49 20.41
N VAL A 312 -7.65 -3.63 20.03
CA VAL A 312 -6.95 -4.88 19.70
C VAL A 312 -7.11 -5.20 18.22
N LEU A 313 -5.99 -5.41 17.54
CA LEU A 313 -5.92 -5.86 16.16
C LEU A 313 -6.67 -7.19 15.96
N GLY A 314 -7.50 -7.26 14.94
CA GLY A 314 -8.31 -8.44 14.60
C GLY A 314 -9.65 -8.50 15.35
N ARG A 315 -9.79 -7.79 16.48
CA ARG A 315 -11.07 -7.59 17.18
C ARG A 315 -11.71 -6.27 16.77
N ASP A 316 -10.96 -5.17 16.91
CA ASP A 316 -11.49 -3.81 16.80
C ASP A 316 -11.13 -3.13 15.47
N TYR A 317 -10.02 -3.54 14.86
CA TYR A 317 -9.56 -3.00 13.59
C TYR A 317 -8.68 -4.00 12.85
N TRP A 318 -8.52 -3.79 11.54
CA TRP A 318 -7.56 -4.49 10.71
C TRP A 318 -6.99 -3.57 9.61
N LYS A 319 -6.03 -4.08 8.82
CA LYS A 319 -5.50 -3.33 7.67
C LYS A 319 -6.62 -3.04 6.66
N GLY A 320 -6.61 -1.86 6.07
CA GLY A 320 -7.66 -1.37 5.18
C GLY A 320 -8.87 -0.76 5.90
N ASP A 321 -9.07 -1.00 7.20
CA ASP A 321 -10.11 -0.32 7.97
C ASP A 321 -9.80 1.17 8.15
N GLN A 322 -10.85 1.98 8.28
CA GLN A 322 -10.76 3.39 8.66
C GLN A 322 -10.92 3.53 10.16
N VAL A 323 -9.86 4.00 10.83
CA VAL A 323 -9.80 4.21 12.28
C VAL A 323 -9.77 5.69 12.60
N THR A 324 -10.02 6.04 13.86
CA THR A 324 -9.90 7.43 14.34
C THR A 324 -8.54 7.62 15.00
N VAL A 325 -7.77 8.60 14.54
CA VAL A 325 -6.56 9.12 15.21
C VAL A 325 -6.82 10.54 15.66
N GLU A 326 -6.08 11.06 16.62
CA GLU A 326 -6.31 12.39 17.17
C GLU A 326 -5.09 13.29 17.02
N ILE A 327 -5.28 14.45 16.40
CA ILE A 327 -4.26 15.50 16.23
C ILE A 327 -4.76 16.72 17.00
N ASP A 328 -3.98 17.21 17.96
CA ASP A 328 -4.31 18.40 18.77
C ASP A 328 -5.73 18.36 19.38
N GLY A 329 -6.16 17.18 19.85
CA GLY A 329 -7.48 16.96 20.44
C GLY A 329 -8.65 16.96 19.44
N GLN A 330 -8.36 16.92 18.13
CA GLN A 330 -9.38 16.79 17.08
C GLN A 330 -9.34 15.41 16.43
N PRO A 331 -10.49 14.72 16.31
CA PRO A 331 -10.56 13.40 15.69
C PRO A 331 -10.33 13.50 14.18
N TYR A 332 -9.59 12.53 13.67
CA TYR A 332 -9.16 12.44 12.29
C TYR A 332 -9.32 11.00 11.79
N LYS A 333 -9.96 10.80 10.64
CA LYS A 333 -10.17 9.45 10.09
C LYS A 333 -9.08 9.12 9.09
N GLU A 334 -8.38 8.01 9.31
CA GLU A 334 -7.37 7.48 8.40
C GLU A 334 -7.43 5.97 8.26
N VAL A 335 -6.89 5.48 7.15
CA VAL A 335 -6.83 4.05 6.84
C VAL A 335 -5.63 3.44 7.54
N VAL A 336 -5.81 2.27 8.15
CA VAL A 336 -4.71 1.41 8.62
C VAL A 336 -4.00 0.82 7.39
N ARG A 337 -2.79 1.28 7.10
CA ARG A 337 -2.03 0.88 5.91
C ARG A 337 -1.16 -0.33 6.15
N GLU A 338 -0.55 -0.42 7.31
CA GLU A 338 0.36 -1.51 7.62
C GLU A 338 0.13 -2.05 9.02
N ILE A 339 0.56 -3.29 9.22
CA ILE A 339 0.65 -3.91 10.53
C ILE A 339 2.05 -4.50 10.64
N HIS A 340 2.80 -3.99 11.60
CA HIS A 340 4.14 -4.45 11.91
C HIS A 340 4.06 -5.43 13.08
N TYR A 341 4.50 -6.65 12.85
CA TYR A 341 4.73 -7.65 13.88
C TYR A 341 6.22 -7.73 14.13
N THR A 342 6.66 -7.31 15.31
CA THR A 342 8.08 -7.32 15.68
C THR A 342 8.30 -8.16 16.92
N ARG A 343 9.35 -8.97 16.91
CA ARG A 343 9.86 -9.70 18.08
C ARG A 343 11.37 -9.53 18.13
N ARG A 344 11.91 -9.29 19.33
CA ARG A 344 13.34 -9.33 19.62
C ARG A 344 13.58 -10.25 20.81
N PRO A 345 14.79 -10.82 20.98
CA PRO A 345 15.09 -11.72 22.10
C PRO A 345 14.73 -11.14 23.48
N ASP A 346 14.97 -9.84 23.68
CA ASP A 346 14.78 -9.17 24.98
C ASP A 346 13.51 -8.30 25.06
N GLU A 347 12.70 -8.24 24.00
CA GLU A 347 11.47 -7.44 23.96
C GLU A 347 10.25 -8.35 23.85
N TYR A 348 9.13 -7.92 24.45
CA TYR A 348 7.84 -8.54 24.22
C TYR A 348 7.47 -8.45 22.73
N GLN A 349 6.63 -9.38 22.26
CA GLN A 349 6.04 -9.29 20.93
C GLN A 349 5.25 -7.97 20.81
N VAL A 350 5.57 -7.16 19.80
CA VAL A 350 4.94 -5.85 19.60
C VAL A 350 4.18 -5.84 18.28
N ILE A 351 2.92 -5.42 18.34
CA ILE A 351 2.11 -5.06 17.17
C ILE A 351 2.08 -3.55 17.07
N LYS A 352 2.49 -3.02 15.92
CA LYS A 352 2.35 -1.60 15.60
C LYS A 352 1.56 -1.45 14.32
N PRO A 353 0.32 -0.93 14.37
CA PRO A 353 -0.34 -0.48 13.15
C PRO A 353 0.33 0.79 12.63
N VAL A 354 0.37 0.96 11.31
CA VAL A 354 0.70 2.22 10.67
C VAL A 354 -0.57 2.78 10.05
N VAL A 355 -0.92 4.01 10.41
CA VAL A 355 -2.15 4.68 9.99
C VAL A 355 -1.79 5.90 9.15
N GLY A 356 -2.52 6.12 8.05
CA GLY A 356 -2.24 7.24 7.15
C GLY A 356 -1.10 6.96 6.17
N GLN A 357 -0.61 7.99 5.48
CA GLN A 357 0.48 7.90 4.51
C GLN A 357 1.58 8.89 4.92
N ASP A 358 2.83 8.44 4.85
CA ASP A 358 4.02 9.31 4.99
C ASP A 358 4.25 10.19 3.75
N GLU A 359 3.51 9.96 2.66
CA GLU A 359 3.61 10.74 1.44
C GLU A 359 2.89 12.09 1.56
N GLU A 360 3.59 13.13 1.10
CA GLU A 360 3.07 14.47 0.94
C GLU A 360 1.82 14.48 0.05
N SER A 361 0.68 14.85 0.63
CA SER A 361 -0.61 14.82 -0.05
C SER A 361 -1.38 16.14 0.11
N PRO A 362 -1.88 16.70 -1.00
CA PRO A 362 -2.80 17.83 -0.95
C PRO A 362 -4.11 17.56 -0.19
N ARG A 363 -4.55 16.29 -0.16
CA ARG A 363 -5.75 15.90 0.57
C ARG A 363 -5.55 16.01 2.08
N ILE A 364 -4.36 15.62 2.56
CA ILE A 364 -3.98 15.74 3.98
C ILE A 364 -3.86 17.23 4.31
N TYR A 365 -3.20 17.99 3.43
CA TYR A 365 -3.03 19.44 3.55
C TYR A 365 -4.36 20.17 3.77
N GLU A 366 -5.34 19.99 2.89
CA GLU A 366 -6.65 20.65 3.02
C GLU A 366 -7.37 20.31 4.33
N ARG A 367 -7.21 19.07 4.82
CA ARG A 367 -7.84 18.64 6.07
C ARG A 367 -7.15 19.27 7.28
N LEU A 368 -5.81 19.25 7.34
CA LEU A 368 -5.03 19.94 8.38
C LEU A 368 -5.33 21.44 8.38
N ALA A 369 -5.42 22.06 7.20
CA ALA A 369 -5.77 23.47 7.05
C ALA A 369 -7.15 23.81 7.65
N ARG A 370 -8.13 22.92 7.47
CA ARG A 370 -9.46 23.07 8.10
C ARG A 370 -9.40 22.86 9.62
N LEU A 371 -8.60 21.92 10.10
CA LEU A 371 -8.43 21.66 11.53
C LEU A 371 -7.77 22.86 12.23
N GLN A 372 -6.66 23.36 11.71
CA GLN A 372 -5.97 24.50 12.28
C GLN A 372 -6.85 25.74 12.33
N ARG A 373 -7.63 26.03 11.28
CA ARG A 373 -8.60 27.15 11.33
C ARG A 373 -9.67 26.98 12.40
N ARG A 374 -10.13 25.74 12.66
CA ARG A 374 -11.09 25.47 13.74
C ARG A 374 -10.46 25.68 15.12
N VAL A 375 -9.23 25.22 15.32
CA VAL A 375 -8.50 25.40 16.59
C VAL A 375 -8.26 26.89 16.87
N HIS A 376 -7.65 27.62 15.93
CA HIS A 376 -7.42 29.06 16.08
C HIS A 376 -8.72 29.86 16.24
N GLY A 377 -9.78 29.48 15.53
CA GLY A 377 -11.10 30.09 15.66
C GLY A 377 -11.79 29.85 17.02
N LEU A 378 -11.42 28.79 17.74
CA LEU A 378 -11.89 28.51 19.10
C LEU A 378 -11.09 29.27 20.15
N GLU A 379 -9.77 29.41 19.95
CA GLU A 379 -8.89 30.14 20.86
C GLU A 379 -9.17 31.65 20.86
N THR A 380 -9.52 32.21 19.71
CA THR A 380 -9.86 33.64 19.54
C THR A 380 -11.22 34.06 20.09
N ARG A 381 -12.03 33.11 20.60
CA ARG A 381 -13.35 33.36 21.20
C ARG A 381 -13.34 33.32 22.74
N ARG A 382 -12.18 33.13 23.35
CA ARG A 382 -11.93 33.32 24.78
C ARG A 382 -11.28 34.67 25.01
#